data_AF-A0A1M6RTQ8-F1
#
_entry.id   AF-A0A1M6RTQ8-F1
#
_cell.length_a   1.000
_cell.length_b   1.000
_cell.length_c   1.000
_cell.angle_alpha   90.00
_cell.angle_beta   90.00
_cell.angle_gamma   90.00
#
_symmetry.space_group_name_H-M   'P 1'
#
loop_
_entity.id
_entity.type
_entity.pdbx_description
1 polymer ?
#
loop_
_entity_poly.entity_id
_entity_poly.type
_entity_poly.pdbx_seq_one_letter_code
_entity_poly.pdbx_strand_id
1 'polypeptide(L)'
;MELMALKIPTGYAICHNNFYDVEPEISDDGTDIIDNWGCFTEDILQINKMILKNGQWCCDYTTCIVIDLGWYPDGDINGEYGLVLAKVNKDHSWDIIKKAHSKNRFEIRDIIEEWMELYIKVN
;
A
#
# COMPACT_ATOMS: atom_id res chain seq x y z
N MET A 1 -12.99 11.64 7.66
CA MET A 1 -12.01 11.32 6.61
C MET A 1 -12.50 10.06 5.93
N GLU A 2 -12.55 10.06 4.61
CA GLU A 2 -12.94 8.89 3.83
C GLU A 2 -11.69 8.16 3.33
N LEU A 3 -11.76 6.83 3.23
CA LEU A 3 -10.69 6.05 2.62
C LEU A 3 -10.66 6.27 1.11
N MET A 4 -9.47 6.19 0.53
CA MET A 4 -9.29 6.19 -0.91
C MET A 4 -10.02 4.99 -1.53
N ALA A 5 -10.88 5.27 -2.51
CA ALA A 5 -11.60 4.22 -3.23
C ALA A 5 -10.63 3.43 -4.12
N LEU A 6 -10.60 2.11 -3.94
CA LEU A 6 -9.78 1.17 -4.71
C LEU A 6 -10.67 0.12 -5.39
N LYS A 7 -10.44 -0.13 -6.67
CA LYS A 7 -10.99 -1.29 -7.39
C LYS A 7 -10.16 -2.52 -7.08
N ILE A 8 -10.62 -3.32 -6.11
CA ILE A 8 -9.94 -4.54 -5.68
C ILE A 8 -10.56 -5.73 -6.40
N PRO A 9 -9.82 -6.42 -7.28
CA PRO A 9 -10.31 -7.62 -7.94
C PRO A 9 -10.31 -8.83 -6.98
N THR A 10 -11.03 -9.89 -7.35
CA THR A 10 -11.11 -11.13 -6.54
C THR A 10 -9.73 -11.74 -6.32
N GLY A 11 -9.49 -12.28 -5.13
CA GLY A 11 -8.24 -12.96 -4.78
C GLY A 11 -7.22 -12.05 -4.09
N TYR A 12 -7.64 -10.89 -3.60
CA TYR A 12 -6.84 -10.00 -2.76
C TYR A 12 -7.54 -9.75 -1.42
N ALA A 13 -6.73 -9.60 -0.37
CA ALA A 13 -7.18 -9.23 0.96
C ALA A 13 -6.50 -7.94 1.41
N ILE A 14 -7.26 -7.02 1.98
CA ILE A 14 -6.73 -5.83 2.65
C ILE A 14 -6.39 -6.24 4.09
N CYS A 15 -5.10 -6.20 4.42
CA CYS A 15 -4.58 -6.64 5.72
C CYS A 15 -4.35 -5.46 6.68
N HIS A 16 -4.11 -4.27 6.15
CA HIS A 16 -4.01 -3.00 6.87
C HIS A 16 -4.45 -1.86 5.95
N ASN A 17 -5.13 -0.83 6.48
CA ASN A 17 -5.57 0.30 5.65
C ASN A 17 -5.82 1.59 6.46
N ASN A 18 -4.98 2.59 6.18
CA ASN A 18 -5.08 3.99 6.56
C ASN A 18 -4.89 4.88 5.32
N PHE A 19 -5.14 4.38 4.11
CA PHE A 19 -4.98 5.18 2.89
C PHE A 19 -6.20 6.08 2.70
N TYR A 20 -6.17 7.26 3.30
CA TYR A 20 -7.26 8.25 3.25
C TYR A 20 -7.21 9.12 1.98
N ASP A 21 -8.37 9.58 1.50
CA ASP A 21 -8.50 10.56 0.43
C ASP A 21 -8.34 11.99 0.99
N VAL A 22 -7.13 12.30 1.44
CA VAL A 22 -6.75 13.59 2.04
C VAL A 22 -5.37 14.04 1.54
N GLU A 23 -5.12 15.35 1.60
CA GLU A 23 -3.80 15.95 1.34
C GLU A 23 -3.04 16.14 2.66
N PRO A 24 -1.70 16.19 2.64
CA PRO A 24 -0.92 16.56 3.83
C PRO A 24 -1.15 18.03 4.17
N GLU A 25 -1.46 18.30 5.43
CA GLU A 25 -1.70 19.64 5.98
C GLU A 25 -0.42 20.21 6.60
N ILE A 26 0.04 21.37 6.12
CA ILE A 26 1.24 22.06 6.64
C ILE A 26 0.96 22.53 8.07
N SER A 27 1.89 22.30 9.00
CA SER A 27 1.77 22.83 10.34
C SER A 27 2.08 24.33 10.41
N ASP A 28 1.31 25.05 11.23
CA ASP A 28 1.51 26.48 11.51
C ASP A 28 2.71 26.74 12.45
N ASP A 29 3.28 25.70 13.06
CA ASP A 29 4.37 25.82 14.05
C ASP A 29 5.77 25.97 13.41
N GLY A 30 5.84 25.95 12.08
CA GLY A 30 7.08 26.09 11.31
C GLY A 30 7.95 24.83 11.31
N THR A 31 7.42 23.68 11.76
CA THR A 31 8.06 22.38 11.59
C THR A 31 7.73 21.77 10.22
N ASP A 32 8.53 20.79 9.80
CA ASP A 32 8.25 20.00 8.60
C ASP A 32 7.24 18.86 8.87
N ILE A 33 6.69 18.75 10.08
CA ILE A 33 5.72 17.71 10.41
C ILE A 33 4.34 18.15 9.96
N ILE A 34 3.62 17.22 9.33
CA ILE A 34 2.27 17.39 8.83
C ILE A 34 1.29 17.39 10.02
N ASP A 35 0.30 18.30 10.05
CA ASP A 35 -0.70 18.34 11.13
C ASP A 35 -1.57 17.07 11.18
N ASN A 36 -1.94 16.54 10.01
CA ASN A 36 -2.66 15.28 9.86
C ASN A 36 -1.72 14.06 9.69
N TRP A 37 -0.53 14.08 10.32
CA TRP A 37 0.51 13.04 10.23
C TRP A 37 0.01 11.60 10.43
N GLY A 38 -1.06 11.39 11.21
CA GLY A 38 -1.64 10.05 11.41
C GLY A 38 -2.18 9.38 10.13
N CYS A 39 -2.31 10.14 9.04
CA CYS A 39 -2.65 9.62 7.70
C CYS A 39 -1.41 9.37 6.81
N PHE A 40 -0.22 9.78 7.25
CA PHE A 40 1.02 9.87 6.48
C PHE A 40 2.18 9.20 7.22
N THR A 41 2.00 7.93 7.59
CA THR A 41 3.00 7.10 8.29
C THR A 41 3.76 6.18 7.32
N GLU A 42 4.81 5.50 7.77
CA GLU A 42 5.48 4.47 6.95
C GLU A 42 4.58 3.24 6.68
N ASP A 43 3.56 3.01 7.50
CA ASP A 43 2.61 1.90 7.36
C ASP A 43 1.18 2.39 7.00
N ILE A 44 0.89 2.59 5.71
CA ILE A 44 -0.42 3.13 5.25
C ILE A 44 -1.36 2.05 4.75
N LEU A 45 -0.91 1.13 3.91
CA LEU A 45 -1.78 0.12 3.30
C LEU A 45 -0.99 -1.14 2.99
N GLN A 46 -1.59 -2.29 3.32
CA GLN A 46 -1.04 -3.60 2.95
C GLN A 46 -2.12 -4.48 2.33
N ILE A 47 -1.85 -4.96 1.11
CA ILE A 47 -2.73 -5.83 0.36
C ILE A 47 -1.99 -7.13 0.03
N ASN A 48 -2.57 -8.25 0.43
CA ASN A 48 -1.99 -9.57 0.18
C ASN A 48 -2.78 -10.32 -0.89
N LYS A 49 -2.07 -10.89 -1.87
CA LYS A 49 -2.67 -11.85 -2.79
C LYS A 49 -3.03 -13.12 -2.02
N MET A 50 -4.30 -13.49 -2.11
CA MET A 50 -4.83 -14.70 -1.50
C MET A 50 -4.54 -15.92 -2.38
N ILE A 51 -4.56 -17.09 -1.76
CA ILE A 51 -4.52 -18.38 -2.45
C ILE A 51 -5.82 -19.14 -2.18
N LEU A 52 -6.17 -20.05 -3.09
CA LEU A 52 -7.28 -20.96 -2.88
C LEU A 52 -6.76 -22.25 -2.24
N LYS A 53 -7.19 -22.53 -1.01
CA LYS A 53 -6.85 -23.76 -0.27
C LYS A 53 -8.13 -24.48 0.09
N ASN A 54 -8.28 -25.72 -0.38
CA ASN A 54 -9.48 -26.54 -0.18
C ASN A 54 -10.78 -25.81 -0.57
N GLY A 55 -10.75 -25.05 -1.67
CA GLY A 55 -11.90 -24.29 -2.17
C GLY A 55 -12.22 -23.01 -1.40
N GLN A 56 -11.40 -22.60 -0.43
CA GLN A 56 -11.56 -21.36 0.33
C GLN A 56 -10.37 -20.42 0.09
N TRP A 57 -10.66 -19.13 -0.05
CA TRP A 57 -9.63 -18.10 -0.13
C TRP A 57 -8.99 -17.90 1.24
N CYS A 58 -7.66 -17.91 1.30
CA CYS A 58 -6.90 -17.61 2.50
C CYS A 58 -5.62 -16.84 2.18
N CYS A 59 -5.17 -16.02 3.13
CA CYS A 59 -3.86 -15.39 3.07
C CYS A 59 -2.80 -16.41 3.52
N ASP A 60 -1.80 -16.68 2.68
CA ASP A 60 -0.60 -17.42 3.07
C ASP A 60 0.50 -16.44 3.43
N TYR A 61 0.64 -16.16 4.73
CA TYR A 61 1.66 -15.24 5.23
C TYR A 61 3.08 -15.81 5.20
N THR A 62 3.27 -17.07 4.77
CA THR A 62 4.59 -17.68 4.63
C THR A 62 5.15 -17.55 3.21
N THR A 63 4.30 -17.40 2.20
CA THR A 63 4.71 -17.08 0.85
C THR A 63 3.56 -16.41 0.10
N CYS A 64 3.65 -15.10 -0.12
CA CYS A 64 2.62 -14.36 -0.86
C CYS A 64 3.18 -13.17 -1.63
N ILE A 65 2.37 -12.68 -2.56
CA ILE A 65 2.58 -11.37 -3.18
C ILE A 65 1.93 -10.32 -2.29
N VAL A 66 2.68 -9.27 -1.98
CA VAL A 66 2.25 -8.16 -1.13
C VAL A 66 2.42 -6.85 -1.90
N ILE A 67 1.39 -6.01 -1.81
CA ILE A 67 1.46 -4.59 -2.17
C ILE A 67 1.47 -3.82 -0.85
N ASP A 68 2.51 -3.02 -0.64
CA ASP A 68 2.75 -2.29 0.60
C ASP A 68 2.99 -0.81 0.29
N LEU A 69 2.35 0.07 1.05
CA LEU A 69 2.35 1.51 0.85
C LEU A 69 2.67 2.20 2.17
N GLY A 70 3.60 3.14 2.11
CA GLY A 70 3.94 4.06 3.19
C GLY A 70 4.15 5.48 2.68
N TRP A 71 4.31 6.42 3.60
CA TRP A 71 4.77 7.78 3.34
C TRP A 71 6.15 7.96 3.96
N TYR A 72 7.09 8.47 3.17
CA TYR A 72 8.49 8.57 3.58
C TYR A 72 9.06 9.97 3.26
N PRO A 73 9.73 10.63 4.23
CA PRO A 73 9.83 10.26 5.65
C PRO A 73 8.48 10.34 6.38
N ASP A 74 8.31 9.53 7.44
CA ASP A 74 7.09 9.50 8.26
C ASP A 74 6.67 10.91 8.71
N GLY A 75 5.42 11.28 8.44
CA GLY A 75 4.84 12.54 8.88
C GLY A 75 5.47 13.81 8.31
N ASP A 76 6.43 13.72 7.38
CA ASP A 76 7.14 14.88 6.83
C ASP A 76 6.40 15.47 5.62
N ILE A 77 6.20 16.79 5.61
CA ILE A 77 5.51 17.52 4.54
C ILE A 77 6.22 17.42 3.19
N ASN A 78 7.53 17.19 3.20
CA ASN A 78 8.37 16.98 2.03
C ASN A 78 8.44 15.50 1.62
N GLY A 79 7.81 14.61 2.38
CA GLY A 79 7.70 13.21 2.04
C GLY A 79 6.81 12.95 0.82
N GLU A 80 6.78 11.69 0.42
CA GLU A 80 5.93 11.17 -0.63
C GLU A 80 5.55 9.71 -0.36
N TYR A 81 4.56 9.20 -1.08
CA TYR A 81 4.21 7.80 -0.99
C TYR A 81 5.33 6.94 -1.59
N GLY A 82 5.72 5.89 -0.86
CA GLY A 82 6.53 4.78 -1.36
C GLY A 82 5.67 3.53 -1.48
N LEU A 83 5.52 3.03 -2.71
CA LEU A 83 4.74 1.84 -3.01
C LEU A 83 5.65 0.70 -3.46
N VAL A 84 5.46 -0.48 -2.88
CA VAL A 84 6.25 -1.68 -3.14
C VAL A 84 5.34 -2.83 -3.54
N LEU A 85 5.73 -3.55 -4.60
CA LEU A 85 5.25 -4.89 -4.89
C LEU A 85 6.37 -5.87 -4.57
N ALA A 86 6.11 -6.82 -3.68
CA ALA A 86 7.10 -7.80 -3.27
C ALA A 86 6.53 -9.20 -3.24
N LYS A 87 7.43 -10.19 -3.33
CA LYS A 87 7.16 -11.55 -2.92
C LYS A 87 7.78 -11.77 -1.54
N VAL A 88 6.95 -12.15 -0.58
CA VAL A 88 7.40 -12.59 0.74
C VAL A 88 7.79 -14.05 0.65
N ASN A 89 8.97 -14.38 1.14
CA ASN A 89 9.49 -15.76 1.21
C ASN A 89 9.24 -16.38 2.59
N LYS A 90 9.49 -17.69 2.71
CA LYS A 90 9.27 -18.45 3.96
C LYS A 90 10.13 -17.98 5.13
N ASP A 91 11.25 -17.35 4.87
CA ASP A 91 12.14 -16.75 5.87
C ASP A 91 11.75 -15.30 6.20
N HIS A 92 10.59 -14.83 5.73
CA HIS A 92 10.09 -13.46 5.85
C HIS A 92 10.94 -12.40 5.12
N SER A 93 11.87 -12.80 4.26
CA SER A 93 12.53 -11.87 3.35
C SER A 93 11.58 -11.39 2.26
N TRP A 94 11.81 -10.16 1.78
CA TRP A 94 11.02 -9.53 0.73
C TRP A 94 11.87 -9.43 -0.54
N ASP A 95 11.47 -10.16 -1.57
CA ASP A 95 11.99 -9.98 -2.92
C ASP A 95 11.19 -8.86 -3.60
N ILE A 96 11.78 -7.68 -3.72
CA ILE A 96 11.13 -6.54 -4.36
C ILE A 96 11.01 -6.77 -5.86
N ILE A 97 9.79 -6.71 -6.37
CA ILE A 97 9.47 -6.91 -7.79
C ILE A 97 9.31 -5.56 -8.49
N LYS A 98 8.60 -4.61 -7.87
CA LYS A 98 8.40 -3.25 -8.40
C LYS A 98 8.39 -2.23 -7.26
N LYS A 99 8.74 -1.00 -7.62
CA LYS A 99 8.59 0.19 -6.78
C LYS A 99 7.94 1.31 -7.57
N ALA A 100 7.18 2.15 -6.89
CA ALA A 100 6.70 3.42 -7.40
C ALA A 100 6.73 4.45 -6.28
N HIS A 101 6.88 5.71 -6.66
CA HIS A 101 6.87 6.85 -5.74
C HIS A 101 6.07 7.98 -6.38
N SER A 102 5.25 8.65 -5.58
CA SER A 102 4.54 9.85 -6.00
C SER A 102 3.97 10.54 -4.77
N LYS A 103 3.90 11.87 -4.81
CA LYS A 103 3.12 12.64 -3.83
C LYS A 103 1.61 12.61 -4.13
N ASN A 104 1.24 12.27 -5.36
CA ASN A 104 -0.15 12.27 -5.82
C ASN A 104 -0.84 10.94 -5.48
N ARG A 105 -1.73 10.97 -4.49
CA ARG A 105 -2.49 9.77 -4.07
C ARG A 105 -3.33 9.13 -5.19
N PHE A 106 -3.75 9.88 -6.21
CA PHE A 106 -4.51 9.31 -7.33
C PHE A 106 -3.62 8.51 -8.27
N GLU A 107 -2.36 8.94 -8.47
CA GLU A 107 -1.38 8.14 -9.22
C GLU A 107 -1.05 6.85 -8.47
N ILE A 108 -0.86 6.93 -7.16
CA ILE A 108 -0.63 5.75 -6.31
C ILE A 108 -1.82 4.78 -6.38
N ARG A 109 -3.06 5.28 -6.26
CA ARG A 109 -4.28 4.48 -6.45
C ARG A 109 -4.26 3.75 -7.79
N ASP A 110 -3.99 4.47 -8.88
CA ASP A 110 -4.04 3.91 -10.23
C ASP A 110 -2.96 2.82 -10.41
N ILE A 111 -1.77 3.02 -9.84
CA ILE A 111 -0.69 2.02 -9.87
C ILE A 111 -1.06 0.78 -9.05
N ILE A 112 -1.67 0.94 -7.87
CA ILE A 112 -2.14 -0.19 -7.05
C ILE A 112 -3.16 -1.02 -7.83
N GLU A 113 -4.16 -0.37 -8.44
CA GLU A 113 -5.18 -1.03 -9.26
C GLU A 113 -4.56 -1.75 -10.46
N GLU A 114 -3.62 -1.11 -11.17
CA GLU A 114 -2.90 -1.71 -12.29
C GLU A 114 -2.11 -2.95 -11.86
N TRP A 115 -1.39 -2.89 -10.74
CA TRP A 115 -0.58 -4.01 -10.26
C TRP A 115 -1.45 -5.20 -9.86
N MET A 116 -2.59 -4.97 -9.21
CA MET A 116 -3.53 -6.05 -8.90
C MET A 116 -4.09 -6.70 -10.18
N GLU A 117 -4.49 -5.89 -11.17
CA GLU A 117 -5.04 -6.39 -12.44
C GLU A 117 -4.01 -7.20 -13.25
N LEU A 118 -2.77 -6.75 -13.32
CA LEU A 118 -1.70 -7.45 -14.05
C LEU A 118 -1.34 -8.78 -13.40
N TYR A 119 -1.27 -8.83 -12.07
CA TYR A 119 -0.89 -10.05 -11.34
C TYR A 119 -2.00 -11.08 -11.22
N ILE A 120 -3.22 -10.78 -11.68
CA ILE A 120 -4.27 -11.77 -11.91
C ILE A 120 -3.98 -12.61 -13.15
N LYS A 121 -3.41 -12.01 -14.21
CA LYS A 121 -3.32 -12.62 -15.55
C LYS A 121 -2.16 -13.59 -15.74
N VAL A 122 -1.25 -13.68 -14.78
CA VAL A 122 0.02 -14.42 -14.91
C VAL A 122 -0.01 -15.79 -14.21
N ASN A 123 -1.13 -16.18 -13.56
CA ASN A 123 -1.26 -17.46 -12.87
C ASN A 123 -2.44 -18.29 -13.37
#